data_AF-A0A353H802-F1
#
_entry.id   AF-A0A353H802-F1
#
_cell.length_a   1.000
_cell.length_b   1.000
_cell.length_c   1.000
_cell.angle_alpha   90.00
_cell.angle_beta   90.00
_cell.angle_gamma   90.00
#
_symmetry.space_group_name_H-M   'P 1'
#
loop_
_entity.id
_entity.type
_entity.pdbx_description
1 polymer ?
#
loop_
_entity_poly.entity_id
_entity_poly.type
_entity_poly.pdbx_seq_one_letter_code
_entity_poly.pdbx_strand_id
1 'polypeptide(L)'
;MTKFDASYWEGVSVAMIMERGFEKAYEKFGKINSETIAKGLNTFSNEDFGGVIPNVTYTKTDHSGSWNARIVRINEDATYTPLTNFWAPGKEKVRILK
;
A
#
# COMPACT_ATOMS: atom_id res chain seq x y z
N MET A 1 -13.71 21.35 -4.50
CA MET A 1 -12.35 20.83 -4.35
C MET A 1 -11.99 20.19 -5.69
N THR A 2 -11.24 20.87 -6.58
CA THR A 2 -11.22 20.54 -8.03
C THR A 2 -9.95 19.88 -8.53
N LYS A 3 -8.93 19.69 -7.69
CA LYS A 3 -7.68 19.01 -8.09
C LYS A 3 -7.21 18.08 -6.97
N PHE A 4 -6.90 16.84 -7.33
CA PHE A 4 -6.48 15.77 -6.43
C PHE A 4 -5.00 16.00 -6.08
N ASP A 5 -4.73 16.33 -4.82
CA ASP A 5 -3.35 16.57 -4.36
C ASP A 5 -2.62 15.24 -4.17
N ALA A 6 -1.31 15.20 -4.40
CA ALA A 6 -0.50 13.99 -4.22
C ALA A 6 -0.58 13.45 -2.79
N SER A 7 -0.76 14.35 -1.82
CA SER A 7 -0.97 14.01 -0.41
C SER A 7 -2.28 13.25 -0.14
N TYR A 8 -3.29 13.33 -1.02
CA TYR A 8 -4.55 12.58 -0.82
C TYR A 8 -4.37 11.09 -1.09
N TRP A 9 -3.55 10.71 -2.08
CA TRP A 9 -3.28 9.31 -2.40
C TRP A 9 -2.58 8.58 -1.24
N GLU A 10 -1.63 9.24 -0.58
CA GLU A 10 -0.92 8.68 0.58
C GLU A 10 -1.88 8.41 1.73
N GLY A 11 -2.75 9.37 2.06
CA GLY A 11 -3.77 9.22 3.10
C GLY A 11 -4.75 8.09 2.82
N VAL A 12 -5.23 7.97 1.58
CA VAL A 12 -6.10 6.85 1.17
C VAL A 12 -5.39 5.52 1.28
N SER A 13 -4.12 5.45 0.90
CA SER A 13 -3.30 4.23 0.99
C SER A 13 -3.16 3.74 2.42
N VAL A 14 -2.88 4.64 3.37
CA VAL A 14 -2.82 4.31 4.80
C VAL A 14 -4.19 3.86 5.31
N ALA A 15 -5.26 4.54 4.93
CA ALA A 15 -6.61 4.17 5.34
C ALA A 15 -7.00 2.76 4.87
N MET A 16 -6.68 2.40 3.62
CA MET A 16 -6.92 1.05 3.08
C MET A 16 -6.17 -0.04 3.85
N ILE A 17 -4.88 0.18 4.16
CA ILE A 17 -4.08 -0.75 4.96
C ILE A 17 -4.69 -0.96 6.35
N MET A 18 -5.08 0.14 7.01
CA MET A 18 -5.66 0.10 8.35
C MET A 18 -7.03 -0.57 8.38
N GLU A 19 -7.88 -0.25 7.41
CA GLU A 19 -9.21 -0.85 7.25
C GLU A 19 -9.09 -2.36 7.10
N ARG A 20 -8.22 -2.83 6.21
CA ARG A 20 -7.92 -4.26 6.06
C ARG A 20 -7.36 -4.88 7.34
N GLY A 21 -6.54 -4.14 8.09
CA GLY A 21 -6.04 -4.56 9.40
C GLY A 21 -7.17 -4.76 10.42
N PHE A 22 -8.19 -3.90 10.40
CA PHE A 22 -9.38 -4.00 11.24
C PHE A 22 -10.25 -5.20 10.86
N GLU A 23 -10.45 -5.44 9.56
CA GLU A 23 -11.15 -6.62 9.07
C GLU A 23 -10.47 -7.90 9.59
N LYS A 24 -9.15 -8.04 9.38
CA LYS A 24 -8.38 -9.20 9.85
C LYS A 24 -8.43 -9.36 11.37
N ALA A 25 -8.39 -8.26 12.12
CA ALA A 25 -8.49 -8.28 13.56
C ALA A 25 -9.85 -8.84 14.01
N TYR A 26 -10.93 -8.36 13.41
CA TYR A 26 -12.27 -8.84 13.71
C TYR A 26 -12.49 -10.29 13.26
N GLU A 27 -12.09 -10.65 12.03
CA GLU A 27 -12.19 -12.02 11.48
C GLU A 27 -11.49 -13.06 12.37
N LYS A 28 -10.32 -12.74 12.91
CA LYS A 28 -9.49 -13.69 13.66
C LYS A 28 -9.73 -13.67 15.18
N PHE A 29 -10.09 -12.52 15.74
CA PHE A 29 -10.14 -12.34 17.20
C PHE A 29 -11.50 -11.86 17.72
N GLY A 30 -12.44 -11.51 16.84
CA GLY A 30 -13.79 -11.04 17.18
C GLY A 30 -13.83 -9.70 17.92
N LYS A 31 -12.70 -8.99 18.00
CA LYS A 31 -12.55 -7.72 18.73
C LYS A 31 -11.60 -6.81 17.95
N ILE A 32 -11.85 -5.50 18.03
CA ILE A 32 -11.00 -4.48 17.42
C ILE A 32 -10.41 -3.63 18.55
N ASN A 33 -9.11 -3.81 18.79
CA ASN A 33 -8.31 -3.03 19.73
C ASN A 33 -6.84 -3.01 19.25
N SER A 34 -5.97 -2.21 19.88
CA SER A 34 -4.58 -2.05 19.44
C SER A 34 -3.82 -3.37 19.27
N GLU A 35 -3.99 -4.32 20.20
CA GLU A 35 -3.32 -5.62 20.15
C GLU A 35 -3.81 -6.49 18.98
N THR A 36 -5.12 -6.58 18.80
CA THR A 36 -5.74 -7.39 17.74
C THR A 36 -5.49 -6.80 16.35
N ILE A 37 -5.45 -5.46 16.24
CA ILE A 37 -5.06 -4.75 15.02
C ILE A 37 -3.61 -5.06 14.67
N ALA A 38 -2.69 -4.93 15.62
CA ALA A 38 -1.27 -5.24 15.37
C ALA A 38 -1.09 -6.72 14.95
N LYS A 39 -1.81 -7.65 15.60
CA LYS A 39 -1.82 -9.06 15.18
C LYS A 39 -2.43 -9.25 13.79
N GLY A 40 -3.51 -8.55 13.46
CA GLY A 40 -4.16 -8.56 12.15
C GLY A 40 -3.23 -8.08 11.04
N LEU A 41 -2.58 -6.93 11.23
CA LEU A 41 -1.57 -6.38 10.31
C LEU A 41 -0.41 -7.37 10.10
N ASN A 42 0.09 -8.01 11.17
CA ASN A 42 1.13 -9.04 11.06
C ASN A 42 0.69 -10.32 10.33
N THR A 43 -0.57 -10.44 9.93
CA THR A 43 -1.04 -11.53 9.06
C THR A 43 -0.97 -11.19 7.57
N PHE A 44 -0.62 -9.94 7.22
CA PHE A 44 -0.49 -9.52 5.84
C PHE A 44 0.66 -10.27 5.19
N SER A 45 0.33 -11.03 4.15
CA SER A 45 1.29 -11.78 3.36
C SER A 45 0.93 -11.59 1.90
N ASN A 46 1.71 -10.75 1.22
CA ASN A 46 1.44 -10.34 -0.15
C ASN A 46 0.00 -9.80 -0.35
N GLU A 47 -0.49 -9.00 0.60
CA GLU A 47 -1.84 -8.44 0.56
C GLU A 47 -1.95 -7.43 -0.61
N ASP A 48 -2.92 -7.64 -1.48
CA ASP A 48 -3.15 -6.82 -2.66
C ASP A 48 -4.19 -5.73 -2.38
N PHE A 49 -3.89 -4.51 -2.80
CA PHE A 49 -4.76 -3.33 -2.69
C PHE A 49 -5.15 -2.81 -4.08
N GLY A 50 -5.39 -3.73 -5.02
CA GLY A 50 -5.84 -3.43 -6.37
C GLY A 50 -4.79 -2.69 -7.21
N GLY A 51 -3.50 -2.86 -6.90
CA GLY A 51 -2.41 -2.15 -7.57
C GLY A 51 -2.34 -0.64 -7.29
N VAL A 52 -3.11 -0.12 -6.32
CA VAL A 52 -2.99 1.27 -5.88
C VAL A 52 -1.62 1.50 -5.24
N ILE A 53 -1.22 0.60 -4.36
CA ILE A 53 0.11 0.47 -3.73
C ILE A 53 0.71 -0.89 -4.08
N PRO A 54 2.04 -1.09 -3.92
CA PRO A 54 2.61 -2.42 -4.02
C PRO A 54 2.01 -3.34 -2.94
N ASN A 55 2.00 -4.64 -3.20
CA ASN A 55 1.51 -5.62 -2.23
C ASN A 55 2.26 -5.49 -0.91
N VAL A 56 1.51 -5.59 0.18
CA VAL A 56 2.00 -5.34 1.54
C VAL A 56 2.22 -6.66 2.27
N THR A 57 3.38 -6.78 2.91
CA THR A 57 3.69 -7.85 3.84
C THR A 57 4.21 -7.23 5.13
N TYR A 58 3.67 -7.67 6.25
CA TYR A 58 4.18 -7.31 7.57
C TYR A 58 4.58 -8.56 8.33
N THR A 59 5.64 -8.42 9.11
CA THR A 59 6.08 -9.45 10.05
C THR A 59 6.22 -8.83 11.43
N LYS A 60 6.43 -9.67 12.45
CA LYS A 60 6.65 -9.18 13.82
C LYS A 60 7.81 -8.20 13.95
N THR A 61 8.81 -8.29 13.06
CA THR A 61 10.06 -7.53 13.13
C THR A 61 10.29 -6.61 11.92
N ASP A 62 9.36 -6.60 10.96
CA ASP A 62 9.45 -5.76 9.76
C ASP A 62 8.06 -5.20 9.41
N HIS A 63 7.94 -3.88 9.56
CA HIS A 63 6.74 -3.10 9.28
C HIS A 63 6.93 -2.13 8.11
N SER A 64 7.90 -2.38 7.23
CA SER A 64 8.13 -1.56 6.03
C SER A 64 7.04 -1.74 4.97
N GLY A 65 6.37 -2.90 4.94
CA GLY A 65 5.23 -3.19 4.07
C GLY A 65 5.63 -3.67 2.70
N SER A 66 6.46 -2.91 1.98
CA SER A 66 7.00 -3.33 0.69
C SER A 66 8.32 -2.62 0.38
N TRP A 67 9.19 -3.29 -0.37
CA TRP A 67 10.37 -2.66 -0.98
C TRP A 67 10.18 -2.36 -2.47
N ASN A 68 8.97 -2.61 -2.98
CA ASN A 68 8.66 -2.31 -4.37
C ASN A 68 8.14 -0.87 -4.50
N ALA A 69 8.46 -0.23 -5.60
CA ALA A 69 8.03 1.14 -5.90
C ALA A 69 7.59 1.26 -7.35
N ARG A 70 6.88 2.35 -7.68
CA ARG A 70 6.61 2.75 -9.06
C ARG A 70 6.97 4.21 -9.32
N ILE A 71 7.31 4.53 -10.57
CA ILE A 71 7.47 5.91 -11.03
C ILE A 71 6.17 6.28 -11.75
N VAL A 72 5.59 7.39 -11.34
CA VAL A 72 4.39 7.95 -11.95
C VAL A 72 4.70 9.33 -12.50
N ARG A 73 4.11 9.67 -13.64
CA ARG A 73 4.01 11.04 -14.13
C ARG A 73 2.78 11.68 -13.50
N ILE A 74 2.93 12.88 -12.98
CA ILE A 74 1.82 13.74 -12.58
C ILE A 74 1.50 14.64 -13.78
N ASN A 75 0.27 14.59 -14.25
CA ASN A 75 -0.21 15.41 -15.37
C ASN A 75 -0.78 16.74 -14.84
N GLU A 76 -0.88 17.76 -15.70
CA GLU A 76 -1.39 19.10 -15.32
C GLU A 76 -2.85 19.09 -14.85
N ASP A 77 -3.60 18.06 -15.24
CA ASP A 77 -4.97 17.79 -14.81
C ASP A 77 -5.06 17.02 -13.49
N ALA A 78 -3.94 16.87 -12.77
CA ALA A 78 -3.80 16.13 -11.52
C ALA A 78 -4.11 14.63 -11.62
N THR A 79 -4.03 14.05 -12.82
CA THR A 79 -4.05 12.59 -13.00
C THR A 79 -2.64 11.99 -12.92
N TYR A 80 -2.59 10.69 -12.64
CA TYR A 80 -1.34 9.93 -12.58
C TYR A 80 -1.26 8.95 -13.74
N THR A 81 -0.12 8.94 -14.44
CA THR A 81 0.19 7.91 -15.44
C THR A 81 1.39 7.10 -14.95
N PRO A 82 1.23 5.79 -14.67
CA PRO A 82 2.37 4.92 -14.38
C PRO A 82 3.33 4.90 -15.56
N LEU A 83 4.60 5.20 -15.32
CA LEU A 83 5.66 5.07 -16.33
C LEU A 83 6.34 3.70 -16.27
N THR A 84 6.01 2.91 -15.25
CA THR A 84 6.66 1.67 -14.86
C THR A 84 5.66 0.82 -14.08
N ASN A 85 5.86 -0.50 -14.06
CA ASN A 85 5.17 -1.39 -13.11
C ASN A 85 5.74 -1.19 -11.68
N PHE A 86 5.31 -1.98 -10.69
CA PHE A 86 6.07 -2.07 -9.44
C PHE A 86 7.37 -2.87 -9.66
N TRP A 87 8.49 -2.36 -9.12
CA TRP A 87 9.78 -3.08 -9.08
C TRP A 87 10.52 -2.76 -7.78
N ALA A 88 11.49 -3.59 -7.41
CA ALA A 88 12.39 -3.41 -6.28
C ALA A 88 13.61 -2.55 -6.66
N PRO A 89 13.67 -1.26 -6.29
CA PRO A 89 14.80 -0.39 -6.64
C PRO A 89 16.10 -0.92 -6.02
N GLY A 90 17.17 -0.92 -6.81
CA GLY A 90 18.48 -1.43 -6.41
C GLY A 90 18.62 -2.96 -6.44
N LYS A 91 17.53 -3.71 -6.62
CA LYS A 91 17.56 -5.18 -6.77
C LYS A 91 17.31 -5.62 -8.20
N GLU A 92 16.45 -4.92 -8.93
CA GLU A 92 16.14 -5.22 -10.32
C GLU A 92 16.17 -3.97 -11.21
N LYS A 93 16.39 -4.19 -12.51
CA LYS A 93 16.45 -3.12 -13.50
C LYS A 93 15.04 -2.62 -13.80
N VAL A 94 14.82 -1.31 -13.65
CA VAL A 94 13.55 -0.66 -13.99
C VAL A 94 13.18 -0.89 -15.46
N ARG A 95 11.91 -1.20 -15.72
CA ARG A 95 11.34 -1.29 -17.07
C ARG A 95 10.30 -0.19 -17.27
N ILE A 96 10.57 0.68 -18.24
CA ILE A 96 9.64 1.74 -18.66
C ILE A 96 8.52 1.11 -19.50
N LEU A 97 7.27 1.45 -19.17
CA LEU A 97 6.08 1.12 -19.95
C LEU A 97 6.07 2.00 -21.21
N LYS A 98 5.85 1.38 -22.37
CA LYS A 98 5.72 2.09 -23.66
C LYS A 98 4.30 2.58 -23.86
#